data_AF-A0AAE3DNS1-F1
#
_entry.id   AF-A0AAE3DNS1-F1
#
_cell.length_a   1.000
_cell.length_b   1.000
_cell.length_c   1.000
_cell.angle_alpha   90.00
_cell.angle_beta   90.00
_cell.angle_gamma   90.00
#
_symmetry.space_group_name_H-M   'P 1'
#
loop_
_entity.id
_entity.type
_entity.pdbx_description
1 polymer ?
#
loop_
_entity_poly.entity_id
_entity_poly.type
_entity_poly.pdbx_seq_one_letter_code
_entity_poly.pdbx_strand_id
1 'polypeptide(L)'
;MIDENFIHNAITSGIRSVCLSIDGLEKTHDFIRRSGSFNKSIKALKELRKNNISTSVITSINKENICELEELYQLLSDLGVNSWQLQIALPMGNFAKRPEWLIEPQDILSIIDFAYNKIGGKLLIVLADCIGYYSNKDIKVNENFLNDNWSWTGCGAGKHVIGILHNGDIVACTSIRDKTLVAGNIREKSLKSIWESPDSFKWNRNFDSSKLKGFCRECRYTERCLGGCSNSRYCINGSFESENRYCAYNVEMKKWKKYLESLNDISEIDNVIEKAAALKHQDLYKIACEIKQSKL
;
A
#
# COMPACT_ATOMS: atom_id res chain seq x y z
N MET A 1 25.29 -11.10 7.23
CA MET A 1 24.29 -11.88 8.02
C MET A 1 23.99 -11.04 9.26
N ILE A 2 22.80 -11.12 9.86
CA ILE A 2 22.58 -10.43 11.15
C ILE A 2 23.23 -11.32 12.21
N ASP A 3 24.45 -10.97 12.59
CA ASP A 3 25.26 -11.64 13.61
C ASP A 3 25.50 -10.69 14.79
N GLU A 4 26.21 -11.17 15.82
CA GLU A 4 26.49 -10.39 17.03
C GLU A 4 27.24 -9.10 16.72
N ASN A 5 28.17 -9.12 15.76
CA ASN A 5 28.93 -7.93 15.37
C ASN A 5 28.03 -6.89 14.68
N PHE A 6 27.14 -7.34 13.77
CA PHE A 6 26.13 -6.46 13.18
C PHE A 6 25.24 -5.82 14.25
N ILE A 7 24.76 -6.61 15.22
CA ILE A 7 23.89 -6.13 16.29
C ILE A 7 24.62 -5.12 17.17
N HIS A 8 25.86 -5.41 17.57
CA HIS A 8 26.69 -4.49 18.33
C HIS A 8 26.86 -3.16 17.57
N ASN A 9 27.23 -3.21 16.29
CA ASN A 9 27.39 -2.01 15.46
C ASN A 9 26.08 -1.24 15.27
N ALA A 10 24.94 -1.95 15.16
CA ALA A 10 23.63 -1.32 15.08
C ALA A 10 23.33 -0.53 16.35
N ILE A 11 23.54 -1.15 17.52
CA ILE A 11 23.31 -0.51 18.83
C ILE A 11 24.22 0.71 19.02
N THR A 12 25.52 0.58 18.75
CA THR A 12 26.48 1.67 18.91
C THR A 12 26.25 2.82 17.93
N SER A 13 25.69 2.53 16.76
CA SER A 13 25.26 3.54 15.77
C SER A 13 23.92 4.20 16.12
N GLY A 14 23.28 3.82 17.23
CA GLY A 14 22.00 4.40 17.67
C GLY A 14 20.76 3.83 16.95
N ILE A 15 20.89 2.70 16.24
CA ILE A 15 19.74 2.03 15.63
C ILE A 15 18.83 1.48 16.74
N ARG A 16 17.56 1.84 16.69
CA ARG A 16 16.53 1.45 17.67
C ARG A 16 15.55 0.41 17.17
N SER A 17 15.44 0.27 15.84
CA SER A 17 14.56 -0.72 15.23
C SER A 17 15.20 -1.31 13.98
N VAL A 18 14.88 -2.58 13.73
CA VAL A 18 15.29 -3.28 12.51
C VAL A 18 14.07 -3.93 11.89
N CYS A 19 13.86 -3.66 10.60
CA CYS A 19 12.78 -4.27 9.85
C CYS A 19 13.31 -5.45 9.02
N LEU A 20 12.64 -6.59 9.12
CA LEU A 20 12.93 -7.77 8.31
C LEU A 20 11.81 -8.02 7.31
N SER A 21 12.17 -8.77 6.29
CA SER A 21 11.33 -9.00 5.12
C SER A 21 10.92 -10.47 5.16
N ILE A 22 9.66 -10.77 5.45
CA ILE A 22 9.14 -12.14 5.58
C ILE A 22 7.87 -12.29 4.74
N ASP A 23 7.93 -13.08 3.67
CA ASP A 23 6.85 -13.17 2.67
C ASP A 23 6.00 -14.44 2.77
N GLY A 24 5.90 -15.05 3.95
CA GLY A 24 5.12 -16.28 4.19
C GLY A 24 5.74 -17.15 5.28
N LEU A 25 5.15 -18.32 5.47
CA LEU A 25 5.72 -19.44 6.23
C LEU A 25 6.95 -20.01 5.50
N GLU A 26 7.68 -20.92 6.14
CA GLU A 26 9.01 -21.36 5.69
C GLU A 26 9.08 -21.71 4.20
N LYS A 27 8.19 -22.61 3.75
CA LYS A 27 8.16 -23.07 2.35
C LYS A 27 7.93 -21.91 1.37
N THR A 28 6.95 -21.07 1.65
CA THR A 28 6.51 -19.97 0.77
C THR A 28 7.53 -18.83 0.76
N HIS A 29 8.06 -18.46 1.93
CA HIS A 29 9.13 -17.48 2.07
C HIS A 29 10.39 -17.90 1.30
N ASP A 30 10.83 -19.14 1.48
CA ASP A 30 12.02 -19.66 0.84
C ASP A 30 11.86 -19.79 -0.68
N PHE A 31 10.66 -20.13 -1.14
CA PHE A 31 10.30 -20.16 -2.55
C PHE A 31 10.33 -18.77 -3.20
N ILE A 32 9.75 -17.75 -2.55
CA ILE A 32 9.72 -16.37 -3.05
C ILE A 32 11.12 -15.74 -3.03
N ARG A 33 11.89 -15.98 -1.96
CA ARG A 33 13.17 -15.32 -1.70
C ARG A 33 14.36 -16.19 -2.04
N ARG A 34 14.69 -17.12 -1.14
CA ARG A 34 15.81 -18.05 -1.28
C ARG A 34 15.67 -19.17 -0.23
N SER A 35 15.99 -20.41 -0.60
CA SER A 35 16.07 -21.51 0.36
C SER A 35 16.96 -21.19 1.57
N GLY A 36 16.47 -21.53 2.77
CA GLY A 36 17.08 -21.27 4.06
C GLY A 36 17.04 -19.81 4.52
N SER A 37 16.32 -18.92 3.83
CA SER A 37 16.24 -17.50 4.22
C SER A 37 15.21 -17.24 5.32
N PHE A 38 14.16 -18.06 5.40
CA PHE A 38 13.19 -18.01 6.48
C PHE A 38 13.86 -18.24 7.84
N ASN A 39 14.55 -19.37 8.01
CA ASN A 39 15.24 -19.71 9.27
C ASN A 39 16.28 -18.66 9.69
N LYS A 40 16.97 -18.05 8.71
CA LYS A 40 17.89 -16.93 8.97
C LYS A 40 17.15 -15.70 9.49
N SER A 41 15.99 -15.39 8.93
CA SER A 41 15.15 -14.26 9.34
C SER A 41 14.57 -14.47 10.75
N ILE A 42 14.06 -15.68 11.04
CA ILE A 42 13.55 -16.04 12.37
C ILE A 42 14.68 -16.00 13.42
N LYS A 43 15.88 -16.50 13.10
CA LYS A 43 17.04 -16.40 14.00
C LYS A 43 17.41 -14.95 14.27
N ALA A 44 17.40 -14.10 13.23
CA ALA A 44 17.70 -12.68 13.38
C ALA A 44 16.67 -11.96 14.27
N LEU A 45 15.37 -12.22 14.09
CA LEU A 45 14.32 -11.67 14.96
C LEU A 45 14.55 -12.02 16.43
N LYS A 46 14.87 -13.29 16.72
CA LYS A 46 15.16 -13.75 18.09
C LYS A 46 16.39 -13.04 18.67
N GLU A 47 17.44 -12.86 17.88
CA GLU A 47 18.67 -12.24 18.36
C GLU A 47 18.54 -10.72 18.59
N LEU A 48 17.84 -10.03 17.69
CA LEU A 48 17.50 -8.60 17.86
C LEU A 48 16.68 -8.38 19.13
N ARG A 49 15.69 -9.25 19.39
CA ARG A 49 14.85 -9.18 20.58
C ARG A 49 15.65 -9.39 21.87
N LYS A 50 16.58 -10.36 21.92
CA LYS A 50 17.47 -10.56 23.10
C LYS A 50 18.29 -9.32 23.43
N ASN A 51 18.64 -8.53 22.42
CA ASN A 51 19.42 -7.32 22.55
C ASN A 51 18.56 -6.04 22.68
N ASN A 52 17.26 -6.17 22.99
CA ASN A 52 16.32 -5.07 23.18
C ASN A 52 16.19 -4.12 21.96
N ILE A 53 16.39 -4.65 20.74
CA ILE A 53 16.12 -3.91 19.51
C ILE A 53 14.68 -4.21 19.08
N SER A 54 13.89 -3.16 18.87
CA SER A 54 12.52 -3.32 18.34
C SER A 54 12.55 -3.91 16.95
N THR A 55 11.64 -4.82 16.66
CA THR A 55 11.58 -5.49 15.36
C THR A 55 10.28 -5.20 14.64
N SER A 56 10.39 -5.01 13.34
CA SER A 56 9.25 -4.92 12.44
C SER A 56 9.39 -5.94 11.33
N VAL A 57 8.28 -6.35 10.76
CA VAL A 57 8.25 -7.20 9.56
C VAL A 57 7.54 -6.48 8.43
N ILE A 58 8.00 -6.67 7.20
CA ILE A 58 7.30 -6.30 5.98
C ILE A 58 7.00 -7.58 5.19
N THR A 59 5.76 -7.72 4.73
CA THR A 59 5.32 -8.78 3.83
C THR A 59 4.82 -8.19 2.53
N SER A 60 5.40 -8.63 1.41
CA SER A 60 4.91 -8.34 0.06
C SER A 60 3.88 -9.39 -0.36
N ILE A 61 2.61 -9.03 -0.22
CA ILE A 61 1.47 -9.92 -0.44
C ILE A 61 1.30 -10.21 -1.93
N ASN A 62 1.21 -11.48 -2.27
CA ASN A 62 0.95 -12.02 -3.60
C ASN A 62 0.10 -13.30 -3.47
N LYS A 63 -0.28 -13.91 -4.60
CA LYS A 63 -1.16 -15.11 -4.60
C LYS A 63 -0.58 -16.33 -3.87
N GLU A 64 0.75 -16.43 -3.75
CA GLU A 64 1.41 -17.55 -3.05
C GLU A 64 1.30 -17.44 -1.52
N ASN A 65 1.14 -16.24 -0.97
CA ASN A 65 1.24 -16.03 0.49
C ASN A 65 0.02 -15.37 1.14
N ILE A 66 -0.96 -14.88 0.36
CA ILE A 66 -2.15 -14.21 0.93
C ILE A 66 -2.96 -15.13 1.85
N CYS A 67 -2.99 -16.43 1.58
CA CYS A 67 -3.68 -17.41 2.40
C CYS A 67 -2.97 -17.74 3.72
N GLU A 68 -1.71 -17.31 3.90
CA GLU A 68 -0.91 -17.59 5.10
C GLU A 68 -0.90 -16.43 6.10
N LEU A 69 -1.66 -15.36 5.86
CA LEU A 69 -1.60 -14.15 6.69
C LEU A 69 -1.97 -14.41 8.17
N GLU A 70 -2.92 -15.31 8.43
CA GLU A 70 -3.36 -15.63 9.79
C GLU A 70 -2.29 -16.43 10.56
N GLU A 71 -1.75 -17.49 9.96
CA GLU A 71 -0.68 -18.29 10.55
C GLU A 71 0.60 -17.46 10.73
N LEU A 72 0.91 -16.60 9.76
CA LEU A 72 2.05 -15.69 9.85
C LEU A 72 1.83 -14.65 10.96
N TYR A 73 0.61 -14.12 11.15
CA TYR A 73 0.30 -13.24 12.29
C TYR A 73 0.65 -13.90 13.62
N GLN A 74 0.19 -15.13 13.81
CA GLN A 74 0.40 -15.88 15.05
C GLN A 74 1.89 -16.08 15.31
N LEU A 75 2.64 -16.54 14.29
CA LEU A 75 4.08 -16.72 14.38
C LEU A 75 4.81 -15.42 14.75
N LEU A 76 4.51 -14.31 14.06
CA LEU A 76 5.17 -13.02 14.31
C LEU A 76 4.81 -12.46 15.69
N SER A 77 3.57 -12.66 16.13
CA SER A 77 3.10 -12.28 17.48
C SER A 77 3.85 -13.06 18.57
N ASP A 78 4.00 -14.38 18.41
CA ASP A 78 4.71 -15.25 19.36
C ASP A 78 6.21 -14.93 19.43
N LEU A 79 6.79 -14.53 18.30
CA LEU A 79 8.17 -14.05 18.24
C LEU A 79 8.36 -12.69 18.91
N GLY A 80 7.28 -11.98 19.25
CA GLY A 80 7.31 -10.67 19.89
C GLY A 80 7.72 -9.55 18.94
N VAL A 81 7.35 -9.65 17.65
CA VAL A 81 7.50 -8.57 16.68
C VAL A 81 6.61 -7.39 17.09
N ASN A 82 7.11 -6.16 16.99
CA ASN A 82 6.39 -4.98 17.42
C ASN A 82 5.36 -4.52 16.39
N SER A 83 5.74 -4.50 15.12
CA SER A 83 4.85 -4.10 14.04
C SER A 83 5.03 -4.93 12.77
N TRP A 84 3.95 -5.05 12.01
CA TRP A 84 3.92 -5.78 10.75
C TRP A 84 3.27 -4.93 9.67
N GLN A 85 4.09 -4.50 8.72
CA GLN A 85 3.64 -3.79 7.54
C GLN A 85 3.20 -4.76 6.45
N LEU A 86 1.97 -4.61 6.00
CA LEU A 86 1.41 -5.28 4.85
C LEU A 86 1.51 -4.38 3.62
N GLN A 87 1.99 -4.91 2.51
CA GLN A 87 2.02 -4.22 1.23
C GLN A 87 1.70 -5.19 0.10
N ILE A 88 0.99 -4.74 -0.92
CA ILE A 88 0.83 -5.56 -2.12
C ILE A 88 2.15 -5.62 -2.89
N ALA A 89 2.49 -6.81 -3.36
CA ALA A 89 3.53 -6.96 -4.36
C ALA A 89 3.03 -6.34 -5.68
N LEU A 90 3.85 -5.51 -6.31
CA LEU A 90 3.54 -4.88 -7.60
C LEU A 90 4.43 -5.49 -8.70
N PRO A 91 3.94 -5.65 -9.95
CA PRO A 91 4.63 -6.36 -11.02
C PRO A 91 5.80 -5.55 -11.59
N MET A 92 6.89 -5.47 -10.83
CA MET A 92 8.12 -4.76 -11.16
C MET A 92 9.35 -5.63 -10.87
N GLY A 93 10.49 -5.32 -11.52
CA GLY A 93 11.72 -6.10 -11.34
C GLY A 93 11.52 -7.57 -11.69
N ASN A 94 11.94 -8.48 -10.81
CA ASN A 94 11.78 -9.93 -11.04
C ASN A 94 10.30 -10.36 -11.05
N PHE A 95 9.43 -9.69 -10.31
CA PHE A 95 8.00 -10.02 -10.26
C PHE A 95 7.27 -9.64 -11.56
N ALA A 96 7.79 -8.70 -12.36
CA ALA A 96 7.22 -8.42 -13.68
C ALA A 96 7.21 -9.66 -14.62
N LYS A 97 8.03 -10.68 -14.33
CA LYS A 97 8.09 -11.94 -15.08
C LYS A 97 7.12 -13.02 -14.56
N ARG A 98 6.33 -12.73 -13.52
CA ARG A 98 5.42 -13.67 -12.86
C ARG A 98 4.03 -13.07 -12.67
N PRO A 99 3.34 -12.58 -13.72
CA PRO A 99 2.04 -11.93 -13.58
C PRO A 99 0.99 -12.81 -12.88
N GLU A 100 1.13 -14.13 -12.93
CA GLU A 100 0.28 -15.10 -12.25
C GLU A 100 0.28 -14.98 -10.72
N TRP A 101 1.30 -14.35 -10.12
CA TRP A 101 1.34 -14.12 -8.67
C TRP A 101 0.60 -12.84 -8.25
N LEU A 102 0.20 -11.99 -9.18
CA LEU A 102 -0.52 -10.75 -8.85
C LEU A 102 -1.89 -11.09 -8.26
N ILE A 103 -2.15 -10.60 -7.04
CA ILE A 103 -3.48 -10.70 -6.41
C ILE A 103 -4.50 -9.91 -7.21
N GLU A 104 -5.75 -10.29 -7.11
CA GLU A 104 -6.83 -9.58 -7.78
C GLU A 104 -7.21 -8.31 -7.00
N PRO A 105 -7.72 -7.27 -7.67
CA PRO A 105 -8.20 -6.05 -7.01
C PRO A 105 -9.11 -6.29 -5.80
N GLN A 106 -10.02 -7.28 -5.88
CA GLN A 106 -10.94 -7.61 -4.79
C GLN A 106 -10.26 -8.09 -3.51
N ASP A 107 -9.04 -8.63 -3.60
CA ASP A 107 -8.31 -9.21 -2.48
C ASP A 107 -7.85 -8.14 -1.49
N ILE A 108 -7.77 -6.87 -1.91
CA ILE A 108 -7.49 -5.72 -1.03
C ILE A 108 -8.47 -5.64 0.13
N LEU A 109 -9.74 -5.93 -0.11
CA LEU A 109 -10.76 -5.87 0.95
C LEU A 109 -10.51 -6.96 1.99
N SER A 110 -10.10 -8.17 1.57
CA SER A 110 -9.75 -9.25 2.51
C SER A 110 -8.51 -8.91 3.34
N ILE A 111 -7.52 -8.23 2.75
CA ILE A 111 -6.32 -7.79 3.47
C ILE A 111 -6.66 -6.70 4.50
N ILE A 112 -7.51 -5.75 4.14
CA ILE A 112 -8.00 -4.70 5.05
C ILE A 112 -8.85 -5.29 6.16
N ASP A 113 -9.75 -6.23 5.84
CA ASP A 113 -10.58 -6.94 6.81
C ASP A 113 -9.73 -7.71 7.82
N PHE A 114 -8.71 -8.43 7.32
CA PHE A 114 -7.72 -9.08 8.16
C PHE A 114 -7.05 -8.08 9.11
N ALA A 115 -6.52 -6.97 8.58
CA ALA A 115 -5.84 -5.96 9.38
C ALA A 115 -6.75 -5.33 10.45
N TYR A 116 -7.99 -5.01 10.06
CA TYR A 116 -9.00 -4.44 10.94
C TYR A 116 -9.33 -5.37 12.11
N ASN A 117 -9.46 -6.67 11.85
CA ASN A 117 -9.77 -7.67 12.87
C ASN A 117 -8.62 -7.89 13.88
N LYS A 118 -7.42 -7.35 13.63
CA LYS A 118 -6.26 -7.44 14.55
C LYS A 118 -5.99 -6.14 15.32
N ILE A 119 -6.82 -5.11 15.16
CA ILE A 119 -6.74 -3.89 15.97
C ILE A 119 -6.81 -4.26 17.46
N GLY A 120 -5.95 -3.66 18.28
CA GLY A 120 -5.82 -3.97 19.71
C GLY A 120 -5.07 -5.27 20.03
N GLY A 121 -4.59 -6.01 19.02
CA GLY A 121 -3.75 -7.18 19.20
C GLY A 121 -2.32 -6.87 19.65
N LYS A 122 -1.55 -7.92 19.96
CA LYS A 122 -0.15 -7.81 20.41
C LYS A 122 0.81 -7.32 19.32
N LEU A 123 0.45 -7.56 18.06
CA LEU A 123 1.24 -7.18 16.88
C LEU A 123 0.51 -6.06 16.15
N LEU A 124 1.16 -4.90 16.05
CA LEU A 124 0.60 -3.71 15.38
C LEU A 124 0.68 -3.88 13.86
N ILE A 125 -0.47 -3.92 13.18
CA ILE A 125 -0.52 -3.97 11.72
C ILE A 125 -0.46 -2.56 11.13
N VAL A 126 0.37 -2.39 10.10
CA VAL A 126 0.52 -1.16 9.33
C VAL A 126 0.18 -1.45 7.88
N LEU A 127 -0.70 -0.65 7.28
CA LEU A 127 -0.97 -0.72 5.84
C LEU A 127 0.01 0.19 5.11
N ALA A 128 0.75 -0.35 4.15
CA ALA A 128 1.62 0.47 3.31
C ALA A 128 0.80 1.33 2.34
N ASP A 129 1.45 2.34 1.76
CA ASP A 129 0.86 3.29 0.80
C ASP A 129 0.08 2.65 -0.34
N CYS A 130 0.30 1.37 -0.68
CA CYS A 130 -0.38 0.64 -1.75
C CYS A 130 -1.65 -0.12 -1.33
N ILE A 131 -2.08 -0.02 -0.07
CA ILE A 131 -3.31 -0.65 0.45
C ILE A 131 -4.22 0.40 1.09
N GLY A 132 -5.54 0.32 0.85
CA GLY A 132 -6.54 1.15 1.51
C GLY A 132 -7.24 2.15 0.58
N TYR A 133 -7.29 3.40 1.03
CA TYR A 133 -7.97 4.58 0.47
C TYR A 133 -9.49 4.58 0.71
N TYR A 134 -9.88 5.30 1.77
CA TYR A 134 -11.23 5.80 2.03
C TYR A 134 -12.31 4.72 2.21
N SER A 135 -11.94 3.53 2.69
CA SER A 135 -12.90 2.61 3.33
C SER A 135 -12.96 2.92 4.84
N ASN A 136 -14.05 2.55 5.51
CA ASN A 136 -14.15 2.76 6.96
C ASN A 136 -13.11 1.91 7.72
N LYS A 137 -12.75 0.74 7.20
CA LYS A 137 -11.86 -0.21 7.89
C LYS A 137 -10.39 0.18 7.77
N ASP A 138 -9.91 0.59 6.59
CA ASP A 138 -8.51 1.02 6.45
C ASP A 138 -8.23 2.31 7.23
N ILE A 139 -9.20 3.24 7.29
CA ILE A 139 -9.10 4.44 8.16
C ILE A 139 -8.91 4.03 9.61
N LYS A 140 -9.71 3.09 10.12
CA LYS A 140 -9.60 2.59 11.51
C LYS A 140 -8.27 1.88 11.79
N VAL A 141 -7.74 1.13 10.82
CA VAL A 141 -6.41 0.52 10.94
C VAL A 141 -5.32 1.60 11.02
N ASN A 142 -5.40 2.63 10.18
CA ASN A 142 -4.43 3.73 10.17
C ASN A 142 -4.52 4.60 11.43
N GLU A 143 -5.73 4.86 11.94
CA GLU A 143 -5.95 5.55 13.23
C GLU A 143 -5.27 4.81 14.38
N ASN A 144 -5.38 3.48 14.42
CA ASN A 144 -4.71 2.65 15.43
C ASN A 144 -3.18 2.71 15.35
N PHE A 145 -2.61 2.93 14.16
CA PHE A 145 -1.17 3.07 13.97
C PHE A 145 -0.66 4.48 14.28
N LEU A 146 -1.31 5.51 13.74
CA LEU A 146 -0.86 6.90 13.81
C LEU A 146 -1.33 7.62 15.07
N ASN A 147 -2.31 7.05 15.79
CA ASN A 147 -3.04 7.71 16.87
C ASN A 147 -3.60 9.08 16.44
N ASP A 148 -4.05 9.16 15.19
CA ASP A 148 -4.59 10.36 14.54
C ASP A 148 -5.64 9.96 13.50
N ASN A 149 -6.60 10.85 13.24
CA ASN A 149 -7.63 10.68 12.21
C ASN A 149 -7.01 10.93 10.82
N TRP A 150 -6.13 10.03 10.41
CA TRP A 150 -5.40 10.14 9.16
C TRP A 150 -6.16 9.50 8.00
N SER A 151 -6.13 10.20 6.88
CA SER A 151 -6.59 9.72 5.58
C SER A 151 -5.57 10.16 4.53
N TRP A 152 -5.42 9.36 3.47
CA TRP A 152 -4.50 9.65 2.38
C TRP A 152 -4.78 11.01 1.71
N THR A 153 -3.78 11.90 1.70
CA THR A 153 -3.87 13.27 1.15
C THR A 153 -3.04 13.46 -0.13
N GLY A 154 -2.68 12.36 -0.81
CA GLY A 154 -1.91 12.38 -2.04
C GLY A 154 -0.46 11.91 -1.85
N CYS A 155 0.20 11.62 -2.97
CA CYS A 155 1.56 11.09 -2.97
C CYS A 155 2.58 12.16 -2.55
N GLY A 156 3.40 11.85 -1.55
CA GLY A 156 4.47 12.70 -1.03
C GLY A 156 5.74 12.80 -1.86
N ALA A 157 5.87 11.95 -2.88
CA ALA A 157 7.09 11.77 -3.67
C ALA A 157 7.55 13.09 -4.31
N GLY A 158 8.77 13.53 -4.02
CA GLY A 158 9.30 14.80 -4.52
C GLY A 158 8.66 16.07 -3.94
N LYS A 159 7.65 15.96 -3.05
CA LYS A 159 7.04 17.10 -2.34
C LYS A 159 7.65 17.28 -0.95
N HIS A 160 7.79 16.17 -0.22
CA HIS A 160 8.46 16.09 1.08
C HIS A 160 9.21 14.74 1.26
N VAL A 161 9.25 13.91 0.21
CA VAL A 161 10.01 12.66 0.16
C VAL A 161 11.08 12.76 -0.93
N ILE A 162 12.28 12.29 -0.62
CA ILE A 162 13.40 12.14 -1.57
C ILE A 162 14.12 10.81 -1.31
N GLY A 163 14.58 10.17 -2.37
CA GLY A 163 15.43 9.00 -2.33
C GLY A 163 16.79 9.29 -2.95
N ILE A 164 17.85 8.75 -2.32
CA ILE A 164 19.21 8.77 -2.86
C ILE A 164 19.60 7.32 -3.13
N LEU A 165 19.85 6.99 -4.39
CA LEU A 165 20.28 5.66 -4.79
C LEU A 165 21.78 5.47 -4.56
N HIS A 166 22.24 4.22 -4.54
CA HIS A 166 23.64 3.87 -4.25
C HIS A 166 24.66 4.49 -5.22
N ASN A 167 24.24 4.83 -6.44
CA ASN A 167 25.05 5.49 -7.46
C ASN A 167 25.01 7.03 -7.36
N GLY A 168 24.27 7.58 -6.39
CA GLY A 168 24.09 9.02 -6.19
C GLY A 168 22.86 9.60 -6.88
N ASP A 169 22.10 8.81 -7.65
CA ASP A 169 20.91 9.31 -8.34
C ASP A 169 19.84 9.74 -7.33
N ILE A 170 19.22 10.87 -7.63
CA ILE A 170 18.16 11.48 -6.84
C ILE A 170 16.80 11.18 -7.47
N VAL A 171 15.93 10.52 -6.70
CA VAL A 171 14.58 10.12 -7.12
C VAL A 171 13.53 10.61 -6.14
N ALA A 172 12.28 10.78 -6.60
CA ALA A 172 11.17 11.20 -5.73
C ALA A 172 10.58 10.06 -4.90
N CYS A 173 10.69 8.81 -5.37
CA CYS A 173 10.19 7.62 -4.71
C CYS A 173 11.10 6.43 -5.03
N THR A 174 11.59 5.72 -4.02
CA THR A 174 12.46 4.55 -4.20
C THR A 174 11.73 3.32 -4.75
N SER A 175 10.39 3.35 -4.78
CA SER A 175 9.59 2.28 -5.38
C SER A 175 9.45 2.41 -6.90
N ILE A 176 9.57 3.64 -7.43
CA ILE A 176 9.49 3.88 -8.88
C ILE A 176 10.87 3.68 -9.48
N ARG A 177 11.01 2.65 -10.32
CA ARG A 177 12.31 2.22 -10.91
C ARG A 177 12.58 2.79 -12.30
N ASP A 178 11.73 3.69 -12.77
CA ASP A 178 11.90 4.33 -14.05
C ASP A 178 13.04 5.36 -14.01
N LYS A 179 14.11 5.07 -14.75
CA LYS A 179 15.30 5.92 -14.82
C LYS A 179 15.04 7.27 -15.48
N THR A 180 13.99 7.38 -16.29
CA THR A 180 13.60 8.67 -16.92
C THR A 180 13.09 9.70 -15.91
N LEU A 181 12.79 9.26 -14.67
CA LEU A 181 12.29 10.11 -13.59
C LEU A 181 13.38 10.50 -12.56
N VAL A 182 14.65 10.17 -12.83
CA VAL A 182 15.79 10.63 -12.03
C VAL A 182 15.94 12.14 -12.20
N ALA A 183 16.00 12.88 -11.09
CA ALA A 183 16.06 14.34 -11.10
C ALA A 183 17.49 14.89 -11.19
N GLY A 184 18.50 14.06 -10.92
CA GLY A 184 19.92 14.43 -10.99
C GLY A 184 20.77 13.49 -10.15
N ASN A 185 22.06 13.80 -10.00
CA ASN A 185 23.00 13.02 -9.20
C ASN A 185 23.69 13.90 -8.14
N ILE A 186 23.73 13.43 -6.90
CA ILE A 186 24.30 14.16 -5.75
C ILE A 186 25.81 14.39 -5.87
N ARG A 187 26.50 13.64 -6.73
CA ARG A 187 27.93 13.79 -6.99
C ARG A 187 28.24 14.92 -7.98
N GLU A 188 27.22 15.42 -8.68
CA GLU A 188 27.36 16.48 -9.69
C GLU A 188 26.79 17.83 -9.23
N LYS A 189 25.66 17.81 -8.52
CA LYS A 189 24.98 19.01 -8.03
C LYS A 189 24.61 18.86 -6.57
N SER A 190 24.51 19.98 -5.85
CA SER A 190 24.04 19.97 -4.47
C SER A 190 22.59 19.47 -4.39
N LEU A 191 22.26 18.77 -3.29
CA LEU A 191 20.90 18.28 -3.05
C LEU A 191 19.86 19.41 -3.13
N LYS A 192 20.20 20.58 -2.56
CA LYS A 192 19.36 21.78 -2.59
C LYS A 192 19.06 22.24 -4.03
N SER A 193 20.09 22.31 -4.89
CA SER A 193 19.91 22.70 -6.29
C SER A 193 19.02 21.72 -7.05
N ILE A 194 19.20 20.42 -6.83
CA ILE A 194 18.34 19.40 -7.43
C ILE A 194 16.90 19.53 -6.89
N TRP A 195 16.73 19.69 -5.58
CA TRP A 195 15.41 19.78 -4.95
C TRP A 195 14.62 21.03 -5.37
N GLU A 196 15.27 22.20 -5.45
CA GLU A 196 14.64 23.48 -5.78
C GLU A 196 14.46 23.70 -7.29
N SER A 197 15.08 22.87 -8.12
CA SER A 197 14.90 22.95 -9.57
C SER A 197 13.42 22.80 -9.97
N PRO A 198 12.88 23.69 -10.83
CA PRO A 198 11.51 23.58 -11.31
C PRO A 198 11.29 22.32 -12.17
N ASP A 199 12.36 21.75 -12.74
CA ASP A 199 12.33 20.53 -13.55
C ASP A 199 12.25 19.24 -12.73
N SER A 200 12.63 19.30 -11.45
CA SER A 200 12.66 18.12 -10.58
C SER A 200 11.26 17.67 -10.18
N PHE A 201 11.01 16.38 -10.38
CA PHE A 201 9.79 15.69 -9.93
C PHE A 201 8.47 16.31 -10.41
N LYS A 202 8.49 17.01 -11.57
CA LYS A 202 7.32 17.64 -12.20
C LYS A 202 6.12 16.70 -12.32
N TRP A 203 6.38 15.41 -12.55
CA TRP A 203 5.36 14.37 -12.66
C TRP A 203 4.45 14.26 -11.42
N ASN A 204 4.93 14.62 -10.22
CA ASN A 204 4.13 14.62 -8.99
C ASN A 204 3.87 16.02 -8.43
N ARG A 205 4.86 16.93 -8.53
CA ARG A 205 4.72 18.31 -8.00
C ARG A 205 3.62 19.09 -8.72
N ASN A 206 3.48 18.87 -10.02
CA ASN A 206 2.46 19.51 -10.84
C ASN A 206 1.26 18.56 -11.07
N PHE A 207 1.09 17.52 -10.26
CA PHE A 207 -0.01 16.57 -10.41
C PHE A 207 -1.24 17.08 -9.65
N ASP A 208 -2.35 17.18 -10.35
CA ASP A 208 -3.65 17.64 -9.84
C ASP A 208 -4.78 16.70 -10.33
N SER A 209 -5.98 16.86 -9.77
CA SER A 209 -7.15 16.01 -10.06
C SER A 209 -7.57 16.04 -11.54
N SER A 210 -7.25 17.12 -12.27
CA SER A 210 -7.60 17.27 -13.69
C SER A 210 -6.82 16.33 -14.61
N LYS A 211 -5.77 15.69 -14.11
CA LYS A 211 -4.98 14.68 -14.84
C LYS A 211 -5.49 13.26 -14.62
N LEU A 212 -6.32 13.03 -13.61
CA LEU A 212 -6.85 11.70 -13.33
C LEU A 212 -7.82 11.24 -14.42
N LYS A 213 -7.79 9.93 -14.68
CA LYS A 213 -8.64 9.18 -15.60
C LYS A 213 -9.35 8.04 -14.86
N GLY A 214 -10.39 7.49 -15.48
CA GLY A 214 -11.20 6.40 -14.91
C GLY A 214 -11.94 6.83 -13.64
N PHE A 215 -12.26 5.87 -12.77
CA PHE A 215 -13.04 6.11 -11.55
C PHE A 215 -12.44 7.19 -10.65
N CYS A 216 -11.10 7.27 -10.58
CA CYS A 216 -10.43 8.26 -9.74
C CYS A 216 -10.74 9.71 -10.13
N ARG A 217 -11.11 9.99 -11.39
CA ARG A 217 -11.48 11.33 -11.83
C ARG A 217 -12.82 11.80 -11.27
N GLU A 218 -13.78 10.88 -11.22
CA GLU A 218 -15.16 11.18 -10.82
C GLU A 218 -15.40 10.92 -9.32
N CYS A 219 -14.48 10.21 -8.68
CA CYS A 219 -14.54 9.86 -7.27
C CYS A 219 -14.69 11.11 -6.39
N ARG A 220 -15.60 11.03 -5.40
CA ARG A 220 -15.81 12.10 -4.41
C ARG A 220 -14.55 12.54 -3.64
N TYR A 221 -13.51 11.71 -3.61
CA TYR A 221 -12.25 11.98 -2.92
C TYR A 221 -11.15 12.52 -3.86
N THR A 222 -11.45 12.77 -5.14
CA THR A 222 -10.46 13.08 -6.20
C THR A 222 -9.47 14.19 -5.82
N GLU A 223 -9.97 15.33 -5.32
CA GLU A 223 -9.17 16.52 -4.98
C GLU A 223 -8.18 16.25 -3.85
N ARG A 224 -8.60 15.48 -2.85
CA ARG A 224 -7.77 15.16 -1.67
C ARG A 224 -6.85 13.98 -1.91
N CYS A 225 -7.33 12.94 -2.59
CA CYS A 225 -6.64 11.66 -2.74
C CYS A 225 -5.60 11.67 -3.87
N LEU A 226 -5.89 12.36 -4.98
CA LEU A 226 -5.06 12.38 -6.19
C LEU A 226 -4.73 10.99 -6.77
N GLY A 227 -5.65 10.03 -6.60
CA GLY A 227 -5.54 8.69 -7.18
C GLY A 227 -4.76 7.66 -6.35
N GLY A 228 -4.45 7.94 -5.08
CA GLY A 228 -3.70 7.02 -4.22
C GLY A 228 -2.20 6.97 -4.56
N CYS A 229 -1.55 5.84 -4.30
CA CYS A 229 -0.13 5.66 -4.55
C CYS A 229 0.19 5.72 -6.05
N SER A 230 0.97 6.73 -6.45
CA SER A 230 1.41 6.93 -7.83
C SER A 230 2.23 5.75 -8.37
N ASN A 231 3.04 5.10 -7.52
CA ASN A 231 3.79 3.91 -7.91
C ASN A 231 2.87 2.72 -8.27
N SER A 232 1.82 2.48 -7.50
CA SER A 232 0.86 1.41 -7.77
C SER A 232 0.17 1.60 -9.11
N ARG A 233 -0.29 2.83 -9.40
CA ARG A 233 -0.90 3.17 -10.69
C ARG A 233 0.09 3.04 -11.85
N TYR A 234 1.32 3.52 -11.65
CA TYR A 234 2.37 3.43 -12.66
C TYR A 234 2.73 1.98 -13.00
N CYS A 235 2.93 1.13 -12.00
CA CYS A 235 3.30 -0.27 -12.21
C CYS A 235 2.16 -1.11 -12.79
N ILE A 236 0.91 -0.87 -12.40
CA ILE A 236 -0.23 -1.68 -12.83
C ILE A 236 -0.76 -1.24 -14.19
N ASN A 237 -0.77 0.06 -14.48
CA ASN A 237 -1.43 0.62 -15.68
C ASN A 237 -0.48 1.38 -16.61
N GLY A 238 0.81 1.49 -16.28
CA GLY A 238 1.80 2.21 -17.08
C GLY A 238 1.66 3.74 -17.05
N SER A 239 0.84 4.31 -16.15
CA SER A 239 0.60 5.75 -16.12
C SER A 239 0.22 6.27 -14.73
N PHE A 240 0.79 7.43 -14.38
CA PHE A 240 0.40 8.21 -13.20
C PHE A 240 -1.00 8.83 -13.31
N GLU A 241 -1.64 8.82 -14.48
CA GLU A 241 -2.97 9.41 -14.68
C GLU A 241 -4.10 8.40 -14.49
N SER A 242 -3.77 7.12 -14.53
CA SER A 242 -4.73 6.02 -14.49
C SER A 242 -5.50 5.93 -13.18
N GLU A 243 -6.62 5.19 -13.16
CA GLU A 243 -7.31 4.86 -11.92
C GLU A 243 -6.52 3.86 -11.08
N ASN A 244 -6.63 3.96 -9.75
CA ASN A 244 -6.09 2.93 -8.87
C ASN A 244 -7.07 1.76 -8.77
N ARG A 245 -6.72 0.65 -9.42
CA ARG A 245 -7.53 -0.58 -9.43
C ARG A 245 -7.55 -1.27 -8.07
N TYR A 246 -6.51 -1.10 -7.25
CA TYR A 246 -6.37 -1.68 -5.91
C TYR A 246 -6.84 -0.74 -4.80
N CYS A 247 -7.62 0.29 -5.16
CA CYS A 247 -8.25 1.17 -4.19
C CYS A 247 -9.46 0.51 -3.55
N ALA A 248 -9.50 0.42 -2.21
CA ALA A 248 -10.56 -0.21 -1.45
C ALA A 248 -11.93 0.41 -1.79
N TYR A 249 -12.03 1.74 -1.78
CA TYR A 249 -13.25 2.44 -2.15
C TYR A 249 -13.68 2.19 -3.61
N ASN A 250 -12.74 2.14 -4.57
CA ASN A 250 -13.05 1.80 -5.97
C ASN A 250 -13.61 0.37 -6.07
N VAL A 251 -12.98 -0.58 -5.38
CA VAL A 251 -13.43 -1.98 -5.35
C VAL A 251 -14.82 -2.09 -4.71
N GLU A 252 -15.09 -1.38 -3.61
CA GLU A 252 -16.41 -1.32 -2.99
C GLU A 252 -17.47 -0.75 -3.93
N MET A 253 -17.18 0.35 -4.64
CA MET A 253 -18.11 0.92 -5.61
C MET A 253 -18.39 -0.04 -6.78
N LYS A 254 -17.37 -0.78 -7.25
CA LYS A 254 -17.54 -1.83 -8.27
C LYS A 254 -18.39 -3.00 -7.75
N LYS A 255 -18.27 -3.37 -6.46
CA LYS A 255 -19.15 -4.38 -5.84
C LYS A 255 -20.60 -3.90 -5.76
N TRP A 256 -20.83 -2.65 -5.34
CA TRP A 256 -22.16 -2.04 -5.32
C TRP A 256 -22.80 -1.99 -6.69
N LYS A 257 -22.05 -1.56 -7.71
CA LYS A 257 -22.52 -1.56 -9.10
C LYS A 257 -23.01 -2.94 -9.53
N LYS A 258 -22.21 -3.99 -9.33
CA LYS A 258 -22.59 -5.38 -9.66
C LYS A 258 -23.82 -5.86 -8.88
N TYR A 259 -23.89 -5.53 -7.59
CA TYR A 259 -25.05 -5.86 -6.76
C TYR A 259 -26.33 -5.22 -7.32
N LEU A 260 -26.31 -3.92 -7.58
CA LEU A 260 -27.45 -3.18 -8.12
C LEU A 260 -27.85 -3.66 -9.53
N GLU A 261 -26.88 -4.00 -10.37
CA GLU A 261 -27.15 -4.61 -11.70
C GLU A 261 -27.88 -5.96 -11.57
N SER A 262 -27.61 -6.73 -10.51
CA SER A 262 -28.24 -8.03 -10.25
C SER A 262 -29.66 -7.95 -9.68
N LEU A 263 -30.09 -6.77 -9.19
CA LEU A 263 -31.44 -6.58 -8.65
C LEU A 263 -32.47 -6.54 -9.79
N ASN A 264 -33.57 -7.28 -9.63
CA ASN A 264 -34.69 -7.26 -10.58
C ASN A 264 -35.78 -6.26 -10.15
N ASP A 265 -35.91 -6.01 -8.85
CA ASP A 265 -36.90 -5.08 -8.31
C ASP A 265 -36.33 -3.65 -8.24
N ILE A 266 -36.98 -2.72 -8.94
CA ILE A 266 -36.61 -1.30 -8.96
C ILE A 266 -36.78 -0.67 -7.58
N SER A 267 -37.73 -1.16 -6.75
CA SER A 267 -37.96 -0.62 -5.41
C SER A 267 -36.77 -0.84 -4.47
N GLU A 268 -36.01 -1.93 -4.67
CA GLU A 268 -34.76 -2.17 -3.93
C GLU A 268 -33.68 -1.15 -4.32
N ILE A 269 -33.61 -0.77 -5.60
CA ILE A 269 -32.69 0.27 -6.08
C ILE A 269 -33.07 1.62 -5.49
N ASP A 270 -34.38 1.94 -5.41
CA ASP A 270 -34.88 3.17 -4.80
C ASP A 270 -34.48 3.30 -3.32
N ASN A 271 -34.57 2.22 -2.55
CA ASN A 271 -34.10 2.19 -1.17
C ASN A 271 -32.59 2.51 -1.06
N VAL A 272 -31.78 2.02 -2.00
CA VAL A 272 -30.35 2.35 -2.04
C VAL A 272 -30.13 3.82 -2.39
N ILE A 273 -30.89 4.38 -3.34
CA ILE A 273 -30.83 5.81 -3.70
C ILE A 273 -31.15 6.69 -2.49
N GLU A 274 -32.24 6.39 -1.78
CA GLU A 274 -32.66 7.14 -0.57
C GLU A 274 -31.58 7.09 0.52
N LYS A 275 -31.04 5.90 0.81
CA LYS A 275 -29.96 5.73 1.80
C LYS A 275 -28.69 6.45 1.39
N ALA A 276 -28.28 6.35 0.13
CA ALA A 276 -27.11 7.03 -0.39
C ALA A 276 -27.27 8.55 -0.31
N ALA A 277 -28.45 9.09 -0.61
CA ALA A 277 -28.76 10.50 -0.45
C ALA A 277 -28.69 10.95 1.02
N ALA A 278 -29.31 10.18 1.93
CA ALA A 278 -29.28 10.46 3.37
C ALA A 278 -27.85 10.47 3.95
N LEU A 279 -27.00 9.56 3.49
CA LEU A 279 -25.58 9.48 3.88
C LEU A 279 -24.67 10.44 3.11
N LYS A 280 -25.22 11.26 2.20
CA LYS A 280 -24.45 12.13 1.28
C LYS A 280 -23.37 11.34 0.53
N HIS A 281 -23.68 10.11 0.13
CA HIS A 281 -22.79 9.22 -0.57
C HIS A 281 -22.92 9.39 -2.09
N GLN A 282 -22.33 10.48 -2.60
CA GLN A 282 -22.50 10.93 -3.99
C GLN A 282 -22.21 9.85 -5.05
N ASP A 283 -21.14 9.07 -4.90
CA ASP A 283 -20.76 8.07 -5.91
C ASP A 283 -21.77 6.91 -5.99
N LEU A 284 -22.14 6.32 -4.84
CA LEU A 284 -23.19 5.29 -4.77
C LEU A 284 -24.55 5.81 -5.25
N TYR A 285 -24.92 7.05 -4.90
CA TYR A 285 -26.15 7.67 -5.38
C TYR A 285 -26.15 7.76 -6.92
N LYS A 286 -25.05 8.25 -7.51
CA LYS A 286 -24.89 8.35 -8.96
C LYS A 286 -25.00 6.98 -9.63
N ILE A 287 -24.26 5.98 -9.13
CA ILE A 287 -24.29 4.61 -9.66
C ILE A 287 -25.71 4.01 -9.59
N ALA A 288 -26.42 4.18 -8.47
CA ALA A 288 -27.77 3.65 -8.31
C ALA A 288 -28.78 4.33 -9.25
N CYS A 289 -28.70 5.65 -9.41
CA CYS A 289 -29.53 6.39 -10.37
C CYS A 289 -29.28 5.96 -11.82
N GLU A 290 -28.03 5.79 -12.23
CA GLU A 290 -27.66 5.32 -13.57
C GLU A 290 -28.20 3.91 -13.86
N ILE A 291 -28.10 2.99 -12.90
CA ILE A 291 -28.61 1.62 -13.04
C ILE A 291 -30.14 1.59 -13.05
N LYS A 292 -30.80 2.41 -12.22
CA LYS A 292 -32.25 2.55 -12.26
C LYS A 292 -32.69 3.01 -13.66
N GLN A 293 -32.03 4.02 -14.20
CA GLN A 293 -32.35 4.57 -15.52
C GLN A 293 -32.13 3.54 -16.65
N SER A 294 -31.14 2.66 -16.54
CA SER A 294 -30.89 1.63 -17.56
C SER A 294 -31.85 0.43 -17.48
N LYS A 295 -32.60 0.27 -16.38
CA LYS A 295 -33.61 -0.78 -16.18
C LYS A 295 -35.04 -0.33 -16.47
N LEU A 296 -35.27 0.98 -16.65
CA LEU A 296 -36.55 1.58 -17.08
C LEU A 296 -36.64 1.59 -18.61
#